data_AF-A0AA87Z5C5-F1
#
_entry.id   AF-A0AA87Z5C5-F1
#
_cell.length_a   1.000
_cell.length_b   1.000
_cell.length_c   1.000
_cell.angle_alpha   90.00
_cell.angle_beta   90.00
_cell.angle_gamma   90.00
#
_symmetry.space_group_name_H-M   'P 1'
#
loop_
_entity.id
_entity.type
_entity.pdbx_description
1 polymer ?
#
loop_
_entity_poly.entity_id
_entity_poly.type
_entity_poly.pdbx_seq_one_letter_code
_entity_poly.pdbx_strand_id
1 'polypeptide(L)'
;MFLRLLDTNSLPAGWEVNAIFTFFVFDRIRDEYVTVQDAITVLRFHSMKTNWGIPKFIDLETFNDRSNGYLVDGTCTFGAEVFVVKNTFKGERLSAIDEPVTCTYTWKINSFSSMTRDNYPSDTFVGGDYEW
;
A
#
# COMPACT_ATOMS: atom_id res chain seq x y z
N MET A 1 5.07 16.95 2.03
CA MET A 1 5.86 16.56 0.84
C MET A 1 5.39 15.20 0.34
N PHE A 2 5.30 14.99 -0.98
CA PHE A 2 4.71 13.79 -1.57
C PHE A 2 5.53 13.29 -2.77
N LEU A 3 5.63 11.96 -2.89
CA LEU A 3 6.14 11.25 -4.05
C LEU A 3 4.95 10.76 -4.87
N ARG A 4 4.94 11.03 -6.17
CA ARG A 4 3.87 10.63 -7.09
C ARG A 4 4.48 9.87 -8.27
N LEU A 5 3.88 8.72 -8.60
CA LEU A 5 4.16 8.01 -9.83
C LEU A 5 3.38 8.70 -10.98
N LEU A 6 4.10 9.09 -12.03
CA LEU A 6 3.54 9.71 -13.23
C LEU A 6 3.40 8.67 -14.36
N ASP A 7 2.71 9.05 -15.42
CA ASP A 7 2.56 8.25 -16.66
C ASP A 7 2.01 6.83 -16.45
N THR A 8 1.16 6.66 -15.43
CA THR A 8 0.58 5.36 -15.05
C THR A 8 -0.33 4.74 -16.09
N ASN A 9 -0.73 5.49 -17.13
CA ASN A 9 -1.53 5.01 -18.25
C ASN A 9 -0.76 4.09 -19.19
N SER A 10 0.58 4.16 -19.16
CA SER A 10 1.46 3.28 -19.94
C SER A 10 1.72 1.94 -19.26
N LEU A 11 1.32 1.79 -18.00
CA LEU A 11 1.56 0.59 -17.21
C LEU A 11 0.48 -0.46 -17.50
N PRO A 12 0.83 -1.77 -17.44
CA PRO A 12 -0.12 -2.85 -17.70
C PRO A 12 -1.27 -2.85 -16.69
N ALA A 13 -2.40 -3.44 -17.08
CA ALA A 13 -3.51 -3.65 -16.15
C ALA A 13 -3.05 -4.46 -14.92
N GLY A 14 -3.40 -4.00 -13.72
CA GLY A 14 -2.97 -4.64 -12.47
C GLY A 14 -1.52 -4.35 -12.07
N TRP A 15 -0.88 -3.32 -12.64
CA TRP A 15 0.47 -2.92 -12.24
C TRP A 15 0.57 -2.58 -10.75
N GLU A 16 1.72 -2.89 -10.18
CA GLU A 16 2.09 -2.54 -8.82
C GLU A 16 3.57 -2.19 -8.75
N VAL A 17 3.88 -1.09 -8.06
CA VAL A 17 5.26 -0.70 -7.77
C VAL A 17 5.39 -0.56 -6.26
N ASN A 18 6.31 -1.33 -5.68
CA ASN A 18 6.64 -1.23 -4.28
C ASN A 18 7.90 -0.37 -4.14
N ALA A 19 7.88 0.64 -3.28
CA ALA A 19 9.04 1.48 -3.06
C ALA A 19 9.16 1.91 -1.59
N ILE A 20 10.39 2.09 -1.15
CA ILE A 20 10.74 2.78 0.09
C ILE A 20 11.28 4.14 -0.34
N PHE A 21 10.90 5.20 0.38
CA PHE A 21 11.50 6.52 0.13
C PHE A 21 11.77 7.25 1.43
N THR A 22 12.84 8.03 1.41
CA THR A 22 13.25 8.91 2.50
C THR A 22 13.31 10.32 1.98
N PHE A 23 12.78 11.24 2.77
CA PHE A 23 12.67 12.64 2.43
C PHE A 23 13.59 13.48 3.31
N PHE A 24 14.26 14.43 2.69
CA PHE A 24 15.26 15.28 3.34
C PHE A 24 14.96 16.75 3.09
N VAL A 25 15.35 17.58 4.05
CA VAL A 25 15.48 19.03 3.86
C VAL A 25 16.95 19.39 4.03
N PHE A 26 17.45 20.29 3.19
CA PHE A 26 18.82 20.76 3.28
C PHE A 26 18.92 21.90 4.28
N ASP A 27 19.75 21.71 5.31
CA ASP A 27 20.14 22.76 6.25
C ASP A 27 21.37 23.48 5.72
N ARG A 28 21.19 24.72 5.26
CA ARG A 28 22.25 25.54 4.67
C ARG A 28 23.24 26.09 5.69
N ILE A 29 22.88 26.13 6.97
CA ILE A 29 23.77 26.61 8.04
C ILE A 29 24.79 25.52 8.39
N ARG A 30 24.32 24.28 8.45
CA ARG A 30 25.12 23.11 8.81
C ARG A 30 25.72 22.38 7.60
N ASP A 31 25.30 22.77 6.39
CA ASP A 31 25.73 22.18 5.10
C ASP A 31 25.42 20.67 5.03
N GLU A 32 24.24 20.26 5.49
CA GLU A 32 23.85 18.85 5.58
C GLU A 32 22.37 18.62 5.24
N TYR A 33 22.04 17.36 4.93
CA TYR A 33 20.65 16.92 4.75
C TYR A 33 20.11 16.33 6.05
N VAL A 34 18.96 16.84 6.49
CA VAL A 34 18.25 16.35 7.67
C VAL A 34 17.02 15.55 7.25
N THR A 35 16.89 14.33 7.78
CA THR A 35 15.68 13.50 7.63
C THR A 35 14.60 13.97 8.59
N VAL A 36 13.42 14.32 8.07
CA VAL A 36 12.33 14.84 8.93
C VAL A 36 11.37 13.74 9.39
N GLN A 37 11.41 12.55 8.76
CA GLN A 37 10.68 11.36 9.24
C GLN A 37 11.14 10.09 8.52
N ASP A 38 11.17 8.98 9.26
CA ASP A 38 11.58 7.66 8.76
C ASP A 38 10.34 6.86 8.31
N ALA A 39 10.04 6.90 7.02
CA ALA A 39 9.00 6.06 6.42
C ALA A 39 9.62 4.74 5.95
N ILE A 40 10.17 3.95 6.88
CA ILE A 40 10.86 2.66 6.57
C ILE A 40 9.86 1.53 6.23
N THR A 41 8.66 1.85 5.76
CA THR A 41 7.70 0.84 5.32
C THR A 41 7.68 0.81 3.80
N VAL A 42 7.61 -0.40 3.24
CA VAL A 42 7.41 -0.58 1.80
C VAL A 42 6.02 -0.06 1.42
N LEU A 43 5.99 0.94 0.55
CA LEU A 43 4.76 1.58 0.09
C LEU A 43 4.38 1.05 -1.28
N ARG A 44 3.13 0.59 -1.40
CA ARG A 44 2.58 0.04 -2.63
C ARG A 44 1.88 1.13 -3.44
N PHE A 45 2.39 1.37 -4.64
CA PHE A 45 1.76 2.18 -5.66
C PHE A 45 0.94 1.27 -6.57
N HIS A 46 -0.29 1.68 -6.88
CA HIS A 46 -1.17 1.00 -7.82
C HIS A 46 -2.16 2.02 -8.41
N SER A 47 -3.03 1.57 -9.33
CA SER A 47 -3.97 2.43 -10.07
C SER A 47 -4.83 3.36 -9.19
N MET A 48 -5.19 2.94 -7.97
CA MET A 48 -6.00 3.76 -7.05
C MET A 48 -5.15 4.55 -6.03
N LYS A 49 -3.85 4.26 -5.93
CA LYS A 49 -2.92 4.91 -4.99
C LYS A 49 -1.61 5.21 -5.69
N THR A 50 -1.56 6.32 -6.42
CA THR A 50 -0.40 6.74 -7.22
C THR A 50 0.54 7.71 -6.49
N ASN A 51 0.23 8.07 -5.25
CA ASN A 51 1.06 8.97 -4.46
C ASN A 51 1.14 8.54 -3.00
N TRP A 52 2.25 8.86 -2.37
CA TRP A 52 2.51 8.68 -0.95
C TRP A 52 3.30 9.86 -0.43
N GLY A 53 3.22 10.14 0.87
CA GLY A 53 3.99 11.24 1.44
C GLY A 53 3.58 11.59 2.84
N ILE A 54 4.17 12.67 3.32
CA ILE A 54 4.04 13.17 4.68
C ILE A 54 3.30 14.52 4.60
N PRO A 55 2.01 14.58 5.00
CA PRO A 55 1.21 15.80 4.91
C PRO A 55 1.84 16.99 5.64
N LYS A 56 2.36 16.76 6.86
CA LYS A 56 3.09 17.74 7.66
C LYS A 56 4.56 17.36 7.73
N PHE A 57 5.23 17.46 6.58
CA PHE A 57 6.65 17.08 6.47
C PHE A 57 7.52 17.89 7.42
N ILE A 58 7.37 19.21 7.43
CA ILE A 58 7.98 20.11 8.39
C ILE A 58 6.92 21.11 8.85
N ASP A 59 6.96 21.47 10.13
CA ASP A 59 6.10 22.52 10.64
C ASP A 59 6.49 23.88 10.03
N LEU A 60 5.51 24.76 9.81
CA LEU A 60 5.74 26.03 9.14
C LEU A 60 6.57 27.00 9.99
N GLU A 61 6.39 27.01 11.31
CA GLU A 61 7.21 27.83 12.21
C GLU A 61 8.65 27.32 12.20
N THR A 62 8.83 26.00 12.29
CA THR A 62 10.15 25.35 12.22
C THR A 62 10.85 25.63 10.88
N PHE A 63 10.12 25.59 9.77
CA PHE A 63 10.66 25.85 8.43
C PHE A 63 11.07 27.32 8.22
N ASN A 64 10.31 28.26 8.79
CA ASN A 64 10.58 29.70 8.67
C ASN A 64 11.58 30.24 9.69
N ASP A 65 11.86 29.48 10.76
CA ASP A 65 12.90 29.84 11.72
C ASP A 65 14.28 29.83 11.05
N ARG A 66 14.86 31.02 10.92
CA ARG A 66 16.17 31.23 10.30
C ARG A 66 17.29 30.47 10.99
N SER A 67 17.15 30.13 12.27
CA SER A 67 18.17 29.36 13.01
C SER A 67 18.29 27.90 12.56
N ASN A 68 17.26 27.39 11.87
CA ASN A 68 17.24 26.03 11.33
C ASN A 68 17.83 25.91 9.91
N GLY A 69 18.07 27.03 9.21
CA GLY A 69 18.76 27.00 7.91
C GLY A 69 18.00 26.39 6.73
N TYR A 70 16.74 26.01 6.90
CA TYR A 70 15.92 25.38 5.84
C TYR A 70 15.43 26.34 4.76
N LEU A 71 15.21 27.62 5.12
CA LEU A 71 14.79 28.69 4.22
C LEU A 71 15.75 29.88 4.33
N VAL A 72 16.60 30.06 3.32
CA VAL A 72 17.58 31.15 3.25
C VAL A 72 17.38 31.91 1.96
N ASP A 73 17.23 33.24 2.05
CA ASP A 73 16.98 34.14 0.91
C ASP A 73 15.80 33.72 0.02
N GLY A 74 14.73 33.19 0.65
CA GLY A 74 13.54 32.71 -0.06
C GLY A 74 13.76 31.39 -0.81
N THR A 75 14.93 30.75 -0.65
CA THR A 75 15.26 29.47 -1.27
C THR A 75 15.36 28.35 -0.24
N CYS A 76 14.88 27.18 -0.63
CA CYS A 76 14.98 25.94 0.15
C CYS A 76 15.34 24.80 -0.81
N THR A 77 15.87 23.71 -0.26
CA THR A 77 16.27 22.54 -1.05
C THR A 77 15.79 21.28 -0.35
N PHE A 78 15.16 20.39 -1.12
CA PHE A 78 14.64 19.12 -0.64
C PHE A 78 15.33 17.97 -1.35
N GLY A 79 15.58 16.89 -0.63
CA GLY A 79 16.10 15.63 -1.15
C GLY A 79 15.05 14.53 -1.08
N ALA A 80 15.13 13.57 -1.99
CA ALA A 80 14.36 12.34 -1.92
C ALA A 80 15.25 11.18 -2.36
N GLU A 81 15.42 10.19 -1.49
CA GLU A 81 16.00 8.89 -1.84
C GLU A 81 14.85 7.92 -2.10
N VAL A 82 14.90 7.21 -3.22
CA VAL A 82 13.83 6.28 -3.62
C VAL A 82 14.45 4.93 -3.98
N PHE A 83 14.04 3.89 -3.26
CA PHE A 83 14.42 2.52 -3.52
C PHE A 83 13.22 1.73 -4.02
N VAL A 84 13.27 1.30 -5.29
CA VAL A 84 12.21 0.47 -5.88
C VAL A 84 12.45 -0.99 -5.51
N VAL A 85 11.50 -1.57 -4.78
CA VAL A 85 11.54 -2.97 -4.36
C VAL A 85 11.09 -3.84 -5.53
N LYS A 86 11.99 -4.72 -5.99
CA LYS A 86 11.67 -5.65 -7.08
C LYS A 86 10.59 -6.62 -6.62
N ASN A 87 9.44 -6.59 -7.28
CA ASN A 87 8.35 -7.51 -7.00
C ASN A 87 8.72 -8.89 -7.57
N THR A 88 8.87 -9.91 -6.72
CA THR A 88 9.08 -11.31 -7.15
C THR A 88 7.75 -12.06 -7.30
N PHE A 89 6.63 -11.34 -7.38
CA PHE A 89 5.30 -11.94 -7.39
C PHE A 89 5.13 -12.85 -8.60
N LYS A 90 4.99 -14.16 -8.35
CA LYS A 90 4.45 -15.09 -9.33
C LYS A 90 2.94 -14.91 -9.31
N GLY A 91 2.41 -14.15 -10.26
CA GLY A 91 0.97 -14.03 -10.42
C GLY A 91 0.35 -15.41 -10.65
N GLU A 92 -0.61 -15.79 -9.82
CA GLU A 92 -1.42 -16.98 -10.04
C GLU A 92 -2.60 -16.60 -10.94
N ARG A 93 -2.80 -17.36 -12.02
CA ARG A 93 -3.93 -17.18 -12.92
C ARG A 93 -4.95 -18.25 -12.62
N LEU A 94 -6.04 -17.87 -11.96
CA LEU A 94 -7.23 -18.71 -11.88
C LEU A 94 -8.00 -18.56 -13.18
N SER A 95 -8.14 -19.64 -13.94
CA SER A 95 -9.06 -19.70 -15.08
C SER A 95 -10.44 -20.14 -14.60
N ALA A 96 -11.49 -19.51 -15.11
CA ALA A 96 -12.84 -20.01 -14.93
C ALA A 96 -12.94 -21.42 -15.53
N ILE A 97 -13.64 -22.31 -14.85
CA ILE A 97 -13.98 -23.63 -15.38
C ILE A 97 -15.04 -23.39 -16.46
N ASP A 98 -14.76 -23.82 -17.70
CA ASP A 98 -15.62 -23.58 -18.88
C ASP A 98 -17.02 -24.19 -18.69
N GLU A 99 -17.09 -25.31 -17.96
CA GLU A 99 -18.32 -25.99 -17.56
C GLU A 99 -18.25 -26.35 -16.06
N PRO A 100 -18.70 -25.46 -15.15
CA PRO A 100 -18.71 -25.80 -13.74
C PRO A 100 -19.73 -26.91 -13.49
N VAL A 101 -19.29 -28.02 -12.89
CA VAL A 101 -20.21 -29.04 -12.39
C VAL A 101 -21.08 -28.39 -11.32
N THR A 102 -22.37 -28.23 -11.59
CA THR A 102 -23.31 -27.66 -10.62
C THR A 102 -23.57 -28.69 -9.53
N CYS A 103 -22.93 -28.51 -8.37
CA CYS A 103 -23.17 -29.31 -7.18
C CYS A 103 -24.01 -28.49 -6.20
N THR A 104 -25.21 -28.97 -5.88
CA THR A 104 -26.10 -28.34 -4.90
C THR A 104 -26.08 -29.14 -3.61
N TYR A 105 -25.52 -28.57 -2.55
CA TYR A 105 -25.61 -29.12 -1.19
C TYR A 105 -26.62 -28.30 -0.38
N THR A 106 -27.55 -28.97 0.29
CA THR A 106 -28.55 -28.31 1.13
C THR A 106 -28.21 -28.52 2.60
N TRP A 107 -27.65 -27.49 3.22
CA TRP A 107 -27.46 -27.46 4.66
C TRP A 107 -28.71 -26.96 5.36
N LYS A 108 -29.36 -27.81 6.16
CA LYS A 108 -30.56 -27.45 6.91
C LYS A 108 -30.18 -27.12 8.36
N ILE A 109 -30.37 -25.86 8.74
CA ILE A 109 -30.19 -25.41 10.12
C ILE A 109 -31.54 -25.47 10.82
N ASN A 110 -31.65 -26.36 11.80
CA ASN A 110 -32.85 -26.48 12.61
C ASN A 110 -32.74 -25.60 13.86
N SER A 111 -33.88 -25.07 14.30
CA SER A 111 -33.99 -24.38 15.60
C SER A 111 -32.99 -23.22 15.78
N PHE A 112 -32.82 -22.40 14.73
CA PHE A 112 -31.90 -21.26 14.70
C PHE A 112 -32.02 -20.34 15.93
N SER A 113 -33.25 -20.11 16.41
CA SER A 113 -33.53 -19.28 17.60
C SER A 113 -32.96 -19.82 18.92
N SER A 114 -32.52 -21.09 18.95
CA SER A 114 -31.95 -21.75 20.13
C SER A 114 -30.44 -22.01 20.03
N MET A 115 -29.80 -21.56 18.94
CA MET A 115 -28.36 -21.67 18.76
C MET A 115 -27.63 -20.59 19.56
N THR A 116 -26.60 -20.99 20.31
CA THR A 116 -25.86 -20.12 21.24
C THR A 116 -24.38 -20.01 20.94
N ARG A 117 -23.87 -20.80 19.97
CA ARG A 117 -22.47 -20.72 19.54
C ARG A 117 -22.31 -19.72 18.40
N ASP A 118 -21.10 -19.18 18.28
CA ASP A 118 -20.77 -18.21 17.23
C ASP A 118 -20.67 -18.86 15.84
N ASN A 119 -20.34 -20.15 15.76
CA ASN A 119 -20.13 -20.88 14.51
C ASN A 119 -20.71 -22.30 14.56
N TYR A 120 -21.33 -22.72 13.45
CA TYR A 120 -21.81 -24.09 13.24
C TYR A 120 -21.44 -24.51 11.81
N PRO A 121 -20.43 -25.38 11.63
CA PRO A 121 -20.07 -25.84 10.30
C PRO A 121 -21.12 -26.80 9.72
N SER A 122 -21.24 -26.87 8.39
CA SER A 122 -21.92 -27.97 7.73
C SER A 122 -21.10 -29.25 7.80
N ASP A 123 -21.72 -30.37 7.47
CA ASP A 123 -20.95 -31.58 7.16
C ASP A 123 -20.17 -31.37 5.86
N THR A 124 -19.04 -32.06 5.74
CA THR A 124 -18.21 -32.06 4.53
C THR A 124 -19.00 -32.64 3.36
N PHE A 125 -18.89 -32.03 2.18
CA PHE A 125 -19.56 -32.52 0.98
C PHE A 125 -18.66 -32.41 -0.25
N VAL A 126 -18.92 -33.26 -1.25
CA VAL A 126 -18.14 -33.30 -2.49
C VAL A 126 -18.75 -32.35 -3.52
N GLY A 127 -17.93 -31.49 -4.11
CA GLY A 127 -18.31 -30.58 -5.19
C GLY A 127 -17.25 -30.58 -6.29
N GLY A 128 -17.53 -31.24 -7.41
CA GLY A 128 -16.53 -31.55 -8.43
C GLY A 128 -15.49 -32.56 -7.92
N ASP A 129 -14.21 -32.26 -8.11
CA ASP A 129 -13.06 -33.08 -7.64
C ASP A 129 -12.58 -32.69 -6.23
N TYR A 130 -13.35 -31.87 -5.49
CA TYR A 130 -12.95 -31.30 -4.20
C TYR A 130 -13.95 -31.65 -3.09
N GLU A 131 -13.44 -31.83 -1.87
CA GLU A 131 -14.21 -31.89 -0.64
C GLU A 131 -14.26 -30.50 0.00
N TRP A 132 -15.48 -30.03 0.31
CA TRP A 132 -15.80 -28.72 0.84
C TRP A 132 -16.30 -28.79 2.29
#